data_AF-A0A318PK80-F1
#
_entry.id   AF-A0A318PK80-F1
#
_cell.length_a   1.000
_cell.length_b   1.000
_cell.length_c   1.000
_cell.angle_alpha   90.00
_cell.angle_beta   90.00
_cell.angle_gamma   90.00
#
_symmetry.space_group_name_H-M   'P 1'
#
loop_
_entity.id
_entity.type
_entity.pdbx_description
1 polymer ?
#
loop_
_entity_poly.entity_id
_entity_poly.type
_entity_poly.pdbx_seq_one_letter_code
_entity_poly.pdbx_strand_id
1 'polypeptide(L)'
;MQEAALAWHAGADDEWLNFARRYLMAWIKTYKPSFNPIDETGFDTLIDTYVMIGPSLPASEREQVRSYLQDWGWGYVTAIIHHGRRAIWINNWQSHRIKLVTMIAVAIDDTPLFDKARDLFRKQIQANIALDGTTLDFRERDALHYVVYDLQPLIQAALAARTRDEDWYHWTSDDGSSLANAMTWLLPYLSGEKRHREFVHSAVRFDAIRAQAGLKGYSGLFDPRTAGALVWLASAFDPRFRLLATQLASHPPLFISMCGQ
;
A
#
# COMPACT_ATOMS: atom_id res chain seq x y z
N MET A 1 4.05 -6.43 17.51
CA MET A 1 3.07 -5.40 17.95
C MET A 1 1.72 -5.63 17.30
N GLN A 2 1.62 -5.56 15.96
CA GLN A 2 0.37 -5.85 15.24
C GLN A 2 -0.19 -7.25 15.55
N GLU A 3 0.65 -8.28 15.58
CA GLU A 3 0.21 -9.64 15.96
C GLU A 3 -0.36 -9.73 17.38
N ALA A 4 0.18 -8.95 18.33
CA ALA A 4 -0.37 -8.88 19.69
C ALA A 4 -1.74 -8.18 19.70
N ALA A 5 -1.90 -7.12 18.91
CA ALA A 5 -3.20 -6.47 18.73
C ALA A 5 -4.22 -7.42 18.08
N LEU A 6 -3.81 -8.20 17.08
CA LEU A 6 -4.65 -9.22 16.44
C LEU A 6 -5.05 -10.33 17.41
N ALA A 7 -4.10 -10.85 18.20
CA ALA A 7 -4.38 -11.87 19.21
C ALA A 7 -5.40 -11.37 20.23
N TRP A 8 -5.21 -10.17 20.76
CA TRP A 8 -6.16 -9.54 21.68
C TRP A 8 -7.53 -9.32 21.04
N HIS A 9 -7.58 -8.79 19.81
CA HIS A 9 -8.84 -8.58 19.08
C HIS A 9 -9.58 -9.90 18.79
N ALA A 10 -8.86 -11.00 18.64
CA ALA A 10 -9.40 -12.35 18.50
C ALA A 10 -9.83 -13.01 19.83
N GLY A 11 -9.74 -12.29 20.96
CA GLY A 11 -10.20 -12.75 22.27
C GLY A 11 -9.12 -13.34 23.18
N ALA A 12 -7.83 -13.17 22.87
CA ALA A 12 -6.75 -13.48 23.81
C ALA A 12 -6.70 -12.48 24.98
N ASP A 13 -5.97 -12.84 26.04
CA ASP A 13 -5.90 -12.08 27.28
C ASP A 13 -5.37 -10.63 27.12
N ASP A 14 -5.74 -9.75 28.06
CA ASP A 14 -5.35 -8.33 28.07
C ASP A 14 -3.83 -8.08 28.16
N GLU A 15 -3.03 -9.11 28.44
CA GLU A 15 -1.56 -9.03 28.31
C GLU A 15 -1.13 -8.65 26.88
N TRP A 16 -1.88 -9.10 25.87
CA TRP A 16 -1.60 -8.83 24.46
C TRP A 16 -1.96 -7.39 24.08
N LEU A 17 -3.05 -6.84 24.64
CA LEU A 17 -3.37 -5.41 24.56
C LEU A 17 -2.26 -4.56 25.18
N ASN A 18 -1.82 -4.92 26.39
CA ASN A 18 -0.77 -4.20 27.10
C ASN A 18 0.56 -4.22 26.33
N PHE A 19 0.90 -5.36 25.72
CA PHE A 19 2.06 -5.48 24.84
C PHE A 19 1.93 -4.58 23.60
N ALA A 20 0.81 -4.66 22.88
CA ALA A 20 0.57 -3.85 21.69
C ALA A 20 0.63 -2.34 22.01
N ARG A 21 -0.05 -1.92 23.07
CA ARG A 21 -0.03 -0.53 23.59
C ARG A 21 1.38 -0.06 23.91
N ARG A 22 2.18 -0.86 24.63
CA ARG A 22 3.56 -0.48 25.02
C ARG A 22 4.41 -0.13 23.80
N TYR A 23 4.39 -1.00 22.78
CA TYR A 23 5.19 -0.77 21.57
C TYR A 23 4.62 0.35 20.69
N LEU A 24 3.29 0.50 20.61
CA LEU A 24 2.67 1.60 19.88
C LEU A 24 3.16 2.92 20.46
N MET A 25 3.01 3.10 21.77
CA MET A 25 3.41 4.35 22.44
C MET A 25 4.93 4.58 22.41
N ALA A 26 5.76 3.52 22.36
CA ALA A 26 7.20 3.66 22.20
C ALA A 26 7.58 4.25 20.84
N TRP A 27 6.96 3.77 19.76
CA TRP A 27 7.15 4.30 18.41
C TRP A 27 6.67 5.75 18.29
N ILE A 28 5.44 6.04 18.75
CA ILE A 28 4.83 7.37 18.72
C ILE A 28 5.70 8.42 19.43
N LYS A 29 6.39 8.04 20.51
CA LYS A 29 7.24 8.96 21.29
C LYS A 29 8.65 9.14 20.74
N THR A 30 9.10 8.25 19.86
CA THR A 30 10.53 8.18 19.48
C THR A 30 10.77 8.46 18.01
N TYR A 31 9.92 7.93 17.13
CA TYR A 31 10.13 8.04 15.69
C TYR A 31 9.68 9.41 15.18
N LYS A 32 10.53 10.02 14.35
CA LYS A 32 10.22 11.27 13.65
C LYS A 32 10.10 10.96 12.16
N PRO A 33 8.93 11.20 11.54
CA PRO A 33 8.74 11.01 10.12
C PRO A 33 9.79 11.75 9.29
N SER A 34 10.44 11.01 8.39
CA SER A 34 11.38 11.51 7.39
C SER A 34 10.69 11.89 6.08
N PHE A 35 9.45 11.41 5.89
CA PHE A 35 8.68 11.47 4.65
C PHE A 35 9.34 10.72 3.48
N ASN A 36 10.17 9.71 3.81
CA ASN A 36 10.63 8.72 2.85
C ASN A 36 9.68 7.51 2.86
N PRO A 37 8.83 7.34 1.83
CA PRO A 37 7.82 6.29 1.83
C PRO A 37 8.41 4.88 1.78
N ILE A 38 9.64 4.70 1.29
CA ILE A 38 10.26 3.38 1.22
C ILE A 38 10.73 2.92 2.59
N ASP A 39 11.27 3.83 3.40
CA ASP A 39 11.65 3.54 4.79
C ASP A 39 10.39 3.43 5.68
N GLU A 40 9.31 4.12 5.30
CA GLU A 40 8.12 4.27 6.13
C GLU A 40 6.96 3.34 5.73
N THR A 41 7.02 2.64 4.60
CA THR A 41 5.90 1.83 4.11
C THR A 41 5.44 0.77 5.11
N GLY A 42 6.34 0.23 5.95
CA GLY A 42 6.00 -0.76 6.98
C GLY A 42 5.30 -0.21 8.23
N PHE A 43 5.11 1.11 8.34
CA PHE A 43 4.31 1.72 9.40
C PHE A 43 2.80 1.59 9.17
N ASP A 44 2.36 0.99 8.05
CA ASP A 44 0.99 0.49 7.94
C ASP A 44 0.62 -0.43 9.11
N THR A 45 1.55 -1.28 9.55
CA THR A 45 1.37 -2.13 10.74
C THR A 45 1.17 -1.33 12.05
N LEU A 46 1.77 -0.14 12.16
CA LEU A 46 1.57 0.75 13.31
C LEU A 46 0.18 1.39 13.28
N ILE A 47 -0.24 1.85 12.11
CA ILE A 47 -1.57 2.43 11.89
C ILE A 47 -2.65 1.39 12.16
N ASP A 48 -2.49 0.19 11.61
CA ASP A 48 -3.36 -0.97 11.84
C ASP A 48 -3.46 -1.35 13.32
N THR A 49 -2.33 -1.34 14.03
CA THR A 49 -2.31 -1.57 15.48
C THR A 49 -3.19 -0.57 16.20
N TYR A 50 -3.08 0.72 15.86
CA TYR A 50 -3.90 1.77 16.47
C TYR A 50 -5.39 1.59 16.16
N VAL A 51 -5.76 1.21 14.93
CA VAL A 51 -7.16 0.92 14.58
C VAL A 51 -7.74 -0.16 15.49
N MET A 52 -6.99 -1.24 15.76
CA MET A 52 -7.47 -2.33 16.62
C MET A 52 -7.61 -1.95 18.09
N ILE A 53 -6.59 -1.32 18.67
CA ILE A 53 -6.52 -1.11 20.13
C ILE A 53 -6.95 0.28 20.57
N GLY A 54 -7.04 1.22 19.62
CA GLY A 54 -7.34 2.64 19.84
C GLY A 54 -8.53 2.87 20.78
N PRO A 55 -9.70 2.23 20.54
CA PRO A 55 -10.87 2.38 21.42
C PRO A 55 -10.60 2.03 22.90
N SER A 56 -9.66 1.12 23.18
CA SER A 56 -9.30 0.66 24.52
C SER A 56 -8.17 1.46 25.18
N LEU A 57 -7.52 2.37 24.45
CA LEU A 57 -6.46 3.22 25.02
C LEU A 57 -7.04 4.33 25.91
N PRO A 58 -6.30 4.82 26.92
CA PRO A 58 -6.69 6.02 27.65
C PRO A 58 -6.84 7.24 26.73
N ALA A 59 -7.75 8.15 27.08
CA ALA A 59 -8.05 9.32 26.25
C ALA A 59 -6.81 10.18 25.91
N SER A 60 -5.90 10.35 26.87
CA SER A 60 -4.65 11.10 26.67
C SER A 60 -3.70 10.43 25.68
N GLU A 61 -3.64 9.09 25.67
CA GLU A 61 -2.82 8.35 24.70
C GLU A 61 -3.46 8.33 23.33
N ARG A 62 -4.79 8.18 23.24
CA ARG A 62 -5.52 8.31 21.97
C ARG A 62 -5.26 9.66 21.32
N GLU A 63 -5.32 10.74 22.10
CA GLU A 63 -5.05 12.09 21.58
C GLU A 63 -3.58 12.24 21.15
N GLN A 64 -2.63 11.70 21.91
CA GLN A 64 -1.22 11.70 21.52
C GLN A 64 -0.99 10.96 20.20
N VAL A 65 -1.60 9.80 20.01
CA VAL A 65 -1.50 9.04 18.74
C VAL A 65 -2.19 9.81 17.61
N ARG A 66 -3.39 10.33 17.85
CA ARG A 66 -4.16 11.13 16.86
C ARG A 66 -3.35 12.31 16.35
N SER A 67 -2.84 13.16 17.24
CA SER A 67 -2.05 14.34 16.88
C SER A 67 -0.78 13.95 16.11
N TYR A 68 -0.06 12.92 16.57
CA TYR A 68 1.14 12.43 15.89
C TYR A 68 0.86 11.95 14.46
N LEU A 69 -0.19 11.14 14.28
CA LEU A 69 -0.57 10.62 12.96
C LEU A 69 -1.10 11.75 12.06
N GLN A 70 -1.84 12.71 12.61
CA GLN A 70 -2.31 13.88 11.87
C GLN A 70 -1.14 14.70 11.29
N ASP A 71 -0.14 15.02 12.12
CA ASP A 71 1.07 15.73 11.70
C ASP A 71 1.83 14.97 10.61
N TRP A 72 1.93 13.64 10.74
CA TRP A 72 2.58 12.79 9.74
C TRP A 72 1.81 12.80 8.41
N GLY A 73 0.50 12.60 8.45
CA GLY A 73 -0.35 12.60 7.25
C GLY A 73 -0.27 13.92 6.48
N TRP A 74 -0.42 15.05 7.18
CA TRP A 74 -0.30 16.38 6.57
C TRP A 74 1.13 16.72 6.14
N GLY A 75 2.15 16.20 6.82
CA GLY A 75 3.54 16.30 6.39
C GLY A 75 3.77 15.61 5.04
N TYR A 76 3.18 14.44 4.82
CA TYR A 76 3.21 13.78 3.51
C TYR A 76 2.47 14.58 2.43
N VAL A 77 1.27 15.08 2.74
CA VAL A 77 0.53 15.96 1.81
C VAL A 77 1.37 17.16 1.41
N THR A 78 1.99 17.82 2.39
CA THR A 78 2.88 18.97 2.19
C THR A 78 4.05 18.61 1.29
N ALA A 79 4.73 17.50 1.56
CA ALA A 79 5.80 17.00 0.69
C ALA A 79 5.28 16.83 -0.74
N ILE A 80 4.22 16.05 -0.94
CA ILE A 80 3.66 15.76 -2.28
C ILE A 80 3.33 17.05 -3.05
N ILE A 81 2.66 18.02 -2.42
CA ILE A 81 2.24 19.27 -3.08
C ILE A 81 3.43 20.15 -3.47
N HIS A 82 4.48 20.19 -2.65
CA HIS A 82 5.66 21.01 -2.93
C HIS A 82 6.62 20.38 -3.95
N HIS A 83 6.37 19.16 -4.39
CA HIS A 83 7.21 18.48 -5.36
C HIS A 83 6.65 18.53 -6.78
N GLY A 84 7.56 18.67 -7.74
CA GLY A 84 7.23 18.76 -9.17
C GLY A 84 7.05 17.40 -9.85
N ARG A 85 7.01 17.41 -11.18
CA ARG A 85 6.69 16.27 -12.06
C ARG A 85 7.79 15.19 -12.20
N ARG A 86 8.67 15.02 -11.21
CA ARG A 86 9.73 13.99 -11.28
C ARG A 86 9.12 12.59 -11.10
N ALA A 87 9.64 11.58 -11.79
CA ALA A 87 9.10 10.21 -11.78
C ALA A 87 8.91 9.63 -10.37
N ILE A 88 9.76 9.95 -9.40
CA ILE A 88 9.64 9.52 -7.98
C ILE A 88 8.38 10.05 -7.25
N TRP A 89 7.68 11.01 -7.85
CA TRP A 89 6.39 11.55 -7.40
C TRP A 89 5.22 11.04 -8.23
N ILE A 90 5.45 10.03 -9.08
CA ILE A 90 4.46 9.40 -9.94
C ILE A 90 4.53 7.87 -9.86
N ASN A 91 5.71 7.27 -9.66
CA ASN A 91 5.89 5.82 -9.59
C ASN A 91 5.51 5.25 -8.20
N ASN A 92 5.91 4.00 -7.92
CA ASN A 92 5.61 3.29 -6.67
C ASN A 92 5.89 4.09 -5.38
N TRP A 93 6.89 4.98 -5.37
CA TRP A 93 7.15 5.82 -4.20
C TRP A 93 5.93 6.68 -3.86
N GLN A 94 5.28 7.26 -4.86
CA GLN A 94 4.07 8.05 -4.67
C GLN A 94 2.88 7.17 -4.26
N SER A 95 2.78 5.98 -4.83
CA SER A 95 1.78 4.98 -4.44
C SER A 95 1.87 4.65 -2.94
N HIS A 96 3.08 4.46 -2.40
CA HIS A 96 3.30 4.25 -0.96
C HIS A 96 2.96 5.47 -0.09
N ARG A 97 3.26 6.71 -0.55
CA ARG A 97 2.86 7.92 0.19
C ARG A 97 1.34 8.01 0.31
N ILE A 98 0.64 7.79 -0.80
CA ILE A 98 -0.83 7.85 -0.83
C ILE A 98 -1.43 6.79 0.08
N LYS A 99 -0.89 5.55 0.07
CA LYS A 99 -1.28 4.53 1.05
C LYS A 99 -1.21 5.04 2.48
N LEU A 100 -0.06 5.57 2.90
CA LEU A 100 0.15 6.03 4.27
C LEU A 100 -0.80 7.18 4.63
N VAL A 101 -0.97 8.18 3.75
CA VAL A 101 -1.89 9.29 3.97
C VAL A 101 -3.34 8.79 4.12
N THR A 102 -3.80 7.91 3.23
CA THR A 102 -5.16 7.38 3.29
C THR A 102 -5.40 6.55 4.56
N MET A 103 -4.48 5.63 4.88
CA MET A 103 -4.59 4.80 6.08
C MET A 103 -4.60 5.63 7.36
N ILE A 104 -3.73 6.65 7.44
CA ILE A 104 -3.74 7.62 8.55
C ILE A 104 -5.11 8.30 8.65
N ALA A 105 -5.59 8.92 7.56
CA ALA A 105 -6.84 9.68 7.55
C ALA A 105 -8.05 8.86 7.98
N VAL A 106 -8.08 7.58 7.60
CA VAL A 106 -9.11 6.63 8.03
C VAL A 106 -8.93 6.29 9.52
N ALA A 107 -7.72 5.92 9.95
CA ALA A 107 -7.45 5.48 11.31
C ALA A 107 -7.75 6.54 12.39
N ILE A 108 -7.55 7.81 12.07
CA ILE A 108 -7.85 8.92 12.99
C ILE A 108 -9.17 9.64 12.69
N ASP A 109 -9.99 9.12 11.78
CA ASP A 109 -11.24 9.76 11.36
C ASP A 109 -11.06 11.27 10.97
N ASP A 110 -10.06 11.60 10.15
CA ASP A 110 -9.78 12.97 9.68
C ASP A 110 -10.31 13.16 8.25
N THR A 111 -11.53 13.70 8.13
CA THR A 111 -12.20 13.95 6.85
C THR A 111 -11.41 14.90 5.92
N PRO A 112 -10.91 16.07 6.37
CA PRO A 112 -10.08 16.92 5.53
C PRO A 112 -8.84 16.23 4.94
N LEU A 113 -8.15 15.41 5.74
CA LEU A 113 -7.00 14.64 5.25
C LEU A 113 -7.43 13.54 4.28
N PHE A 114 -8.57 12.89 4.53
CA PHE A 114 -9.12 11.85 3.64
C PHE A 114 -9.53 12.42 2.28
N ASP A 115 -10.21 13.58 2.25
CA ASP A 115 -10.54 14.28 1.01
C ASP A 115 -9.29 14.63 0.21
N LYS A 116 -8.22 15.05 0.90
CA LYS A 116 -6.93 15.31 0.25
C LYS A 116 -6.30 14.03 -0.28
N ALA A 117 -6.36 12.94 0.46
CA ALA A 117 -5.87 11.63 0.03
C ALA A 117 -6.60 11.16 -1.23
N ARG A 118 -7.92 11.35 -1.32
CA ARG A 118 -8.75 11.06 -2.49
C ARG A 118 -8.29 11.83 -3.73
N ASP A 119 -8.10 13.13 -3.60
CA ASP A 119 -7.60 13.98 -4.70
C ASP A 119 -6.24 13.48 -5.20
N LEU A 120 -5.34 13.16 -4.28
CA LEU A 120 -3.99 12.69 -4.59
C LEU A 120 -4.01 11.30 -5.23
N PHE A 121 -4.86 10.41 -4.74
CA PHE A 121 -5.08 9.08 -5.32
C PHE A 121 -5.54 9.19 -6.77
N ARG A 122 -6.57 9.99 -7.06
CA ARG A 122 -7.08 10.16 -8.43
C ARG A 122 -6.01 10.70 -9.38
N LYS A 123 -5.25 11.72 -8.93
CA LYS A 123 -4.10 12.26 -9.70
C LYS A 123 -3.03 11.20 -9.95
N GLN A 124 -2.77 10.35 -8.97
CA GLN A 124 -1.80 9.27 -9.09
C GLN A 124 -2.24 8.24 -10.12
N ILE A 125 -3.49 7.77 -10.07
CA ILE A 125 -4.02 6.84 -11.07
C ILE A 125 -3.85 7.39 -12.48
N GLN A 126 -4.22 8.65 -12.69
CA GLN A 126 -4.11 9.31 -13.99
C GLN A 126 -2.66 9.45 -14.49
N ALA A 127 -1.72 9.75 -13.59
CA ALA A 127 -0.32 9.97 -13.98
C ALA A 127 0.50 8.68 -14.11
N ASN A 128 0.18 7.67 -13.29
CA ASN A 128 1.00 6.47 -13.13
C ASN A 128 0.53 5.31 -14.02
N ILE A 129 -0.78 5.17 -14.23
CA ILE A 129 -1.36 4.04 -14.97
C ILE A 129 -1.75 4.52 -16.37
N ALA A 130 -1.24 3.83 -17.39
CA ALA A 130 -1.60 4.08 -18.77
C ALA A 130 -2.95 3.43 -19.13
N LEU A 131 -3.50 3.81 -20.29
CA LEU A 131 -4.80 3.33 -20.77
C LEU A 131 -4.85 1.82 -20.99
N ASP A 132 -3.72 1.20 -21.26
CA ASP A 132 -3.61 -0.26 -21.43
C ASP A 132 -3.42 -1.00 -20.10
N GLY A 133 -3.38 -0.29 -18.97
CA GLY A 133 -3.16 -0.83 -17.63
C GLY A 133 -1.71 -0.92 -17.19
N THR A 134 -0.73 -0.58 -18.04
CA THR A 134 0.68 -0.58 -17.65
C THR A 134 1.00 0.55 -16.67
N THR A 135 1.81 0.27 -15.65
CA THR A 135 2.30 1.31 -14.72
C THR A 135 3.53 2.03 -15.29
N LEU A 136 3.84 3.22 -14.77
CA LEU A 136 5.07 3.95 -15.13
C LEU A 136 6.30 3.09 -14.83
N ASP A 137 6.33 2.42 -13.67
CA ASP A 137 7.43 1.54 -13.28
C ASP A 137 7.69 0.43 -14.29
N PHE A 138 6.64 -0.20 -14.84
CA PHE A 138 6.84 -1.22 -15.87
C PHE A 138 7.48 -0.63 -17.13
N ARG A 139 6.97 0.52 -17.59
CA ARG A 139 7.45 1.17 -18.82
C ARG A 139 8.90 1.65 -18.69
N GLU A 140 9.35 2.01 -17.49
CA GLU A 140 10.73 2.46 -17.25
C GLU A 140 11.68 1.30 -16.95
N ARG A 141 11.23 0.29 -16.20
CA ARG A 141 12.09 -0.74 -15.61
C ARG A 141 11.98 -2.10 -16.27
N ASP A 142 10.94 -2.33 -17.07
CA ASP A 142 10.63 -3.63 -17.67
C ASP A 142 10.55 -4.74 -16.62
N ALA A 143 9.83 -4.48 -15.52
CA ALA A 143 9.85 -5.32 -14.33
C ALA A 143 8.45 -5.44 -13.70
N LEU A 144 7.87 -6.64 -13.70
CA LEU A 144 6.59 -6.90 -13.03
C LEU A 144 6.74 -6.86 -11.51
N HIS A 145 7.95 -7.08 -10.98
CA HIS A 145 8.23 -6.85 -9.57
C HIS A 145 7.81 -5.44 -9.13
N TYR A 146 8.16 -4.43 -9.93
CA TYR A 146 7.79 -3.05 -9.62
C TYR A 146 6.33 -2.72 -9.94
N VAL A 147 5.66 -3.45 -10.84
CA VAL A 147 4.20 -3.36 -10.99
C VAL A 147 3.52 -3.79 -9.70
N VAL A 148 3.93 -4.91 -9.13
CA VAL A 148 3.36 -5.41 -7.87
C VAL A 148 3.62 -4.39 -6.74
N TYR A 149 4.86 -3.90 -6.65
CA TYR A 149 5.27 -2.93 -5.64
C TYR A 149 4.55 -1.57 -5.79
N ASP A 150 4.16 -1.20 -7.01
CA ASP A 150 3.39 0.01 -7.29
C ASP A 150 1.89 -0.15 -6.98
N LEU A 151 1.27 -1.23 -7.43
CA LEU A 151 -0.19 -1.41 -7.33
C LEU A 151 -0.65 -1.80 -5.92
N GLN A 152 0.15 -2.58 -5.19
CA GLN A 152 -0.22 -3.06 -3.85
C GLN A 152 -0.59 -1.92 -2.89
N PRO A 153 0.24 -0.88 -2.70
CA PRO A 153 -0.11 0.23 -1.82
C PRO A 153 -1.37 1.00 -2.28
N LEU A 154 -1.64 1.09 -3.59
CA LEU A 154 -2.86 1.73 -4.08
C LEU A 154 -4.12 0.92 -3.78
N ILE A 155 -4.06 -0.41 -3.91
CA ILE A 155 -5.20 -1.27 -3.53
C ILE A 155 -5.40 -1.26 -2.00
N GLN A 156 -4.32 -1.19 -1.21
CA GLN A 156 -4.43 -0.98 0.25
C GLN A 156 -5.12 0.36 0.57
N ALA A 157 -4.78 1.44 -0.14
CA ALA A 157 -5.46 2.73 0.00
C ALA A 157 -6.95 2.62 -0.36
N ALA A 158 -7.29 1.91 -1.45
CA ALA A 158 -8.68 1.68 -1.85
C ALA A 158 -9.46 0.86 -0.79
N LEU A 159 -8.83 -0.10 -0.14
CA LEU A 159 -9.45 -0.87 0.95
C LEU A 159 -9.73 0.00 2.17
N ALA A 160 -8.78 0.88 2.54
CA ALA A 160 -9.01 1.85 3.59
C ALA A 160 -10.17 2.80 3.23
N ALA A 161 -10.22 3.30 1.99
CA ALA A 161 -11.30 4.15 1.51
C ALA A 161 -12.69 3.47 1.51
N ARG A 162 -12.75 2.15 1.30
CA ARG A 162 -14.00 1.39 1.38
C ARG A 162 -14.67 1.45 2.75
N THR A 163 -13.90 1.65 3.83
CA THR A 163 -14.45 1.85 5.18
C THR A 163 -15.16 3.20 5.35
N ARG A 164 -15.02 4.09 4.37
CA ARG A 164 -15.71 5.38 4.21
C ARG A 164 -16.75 5.33 3.09
N ASP A 165 -17.20 4.14 2.71
CA ASP A 165 -18.14 3.89 1.62
C ASP A 165 -17.69 4.40 0.24
N GLU A 166 -16.37 4.53 0.01
CA GLU A 166 -15.81 4.92 -1.28
C GLU A 166 -15.18 3.74 -2.04
N ASP A 167 -15.55 3.56 -3.31
CA ASP A 167 -14.99 2.53 -4.19
C ASP A 167 -13.91 3.12 -5.10
N TRP A 168 -12.69 3.21 -4.57
CA TRP A 168 -11.53 3.71 -5.33
C TRP A 168 -10.95 2.69 -6.30
N TYR A 169 -11.24 1.39 -6.11
CA TYR A 169 -10.72 0.33 -6.98
C TYR A 169 -11.39 0.36 -8.36
N HIS A 170 -12.71 0.56 -8.39
CA HIS A 170 -13.47 0.66 -9.64
C HIS A 170 -13.55 2.10 -10.20
N TRP A 171 -13.05 3.10 -9.48
CA TRP A 171 -12.95 4.45 -10.00
C TRP A 171 -12.06 4.48 -11.25
N THR A 172 -12.51 5.19 -12.27
CA THR A 172 -11.83 5.35 -13.56
C THR A 172 -11.70 6.83 -13.85
N SER A 173 -10.51 7.26 -14.28
CA SER A 173 -10.28 8.64 -14.72
C SER A 173 -10.95 8.93 -16.07
N ASP A 174 -11.08 10.22 -16.41
CA ASP A 174 -11.72 10.65 -17.66
C ASP A 174 -11.05 10.09 -18.92
N ASP A 175 -9.76 9.77 -18.85
CA ASP A 175 -9.00 9.16 -19.95
C ASP A 175 -9.10 7.63 -19.99
N GLY A 176 -9.61 6.98 -18.94
CA GLY A 176 -9.83 5.53 -18.87
C GLY A 176 -8.86 4.75 -17.97
N SER A 177 -7.90 5.41 -17.32
CA SER A 177 -6.99 4.75 -16.37
C SER A 177 -7.71 4.35 -15.06
N SER A 178 -7.42 3.14 -14.56
CA SER A 178 -7.98 2.62 -13.30
C SER A 178 -7.13 1.49 -12.70
N LEU A 179 -7.31 1.24 -11.39
CA LEU A 179 -6.68 0.09 -10.72
C LEU A 179 -7.21 -1.24 -11.28
N ALA A 180 -8.51 -1.33 -11.53
CA ALA A 180 -9.12 -2.52 -12.12
C ALA A 180 -8.52 -2.87 -13.49
N ASN A 181 -8.23 -1.86 -14.33
CA ASN A 181 -7.58 -2.06 -15.62
C ASN A 181 -6.14 -2.55 -15.45
N ALA A 182 -5.36 -1.95 -14.54
CA ALA A 182 -3.98 -2.39 -14.27
C ALA A 182 -3.93 -3.84 -13.75
N MET A 183 -4.85 -4.23 -12.86
CA MET A 183 -4.97 -5.61 -12.40
C MET A 183 -5.37 -6.58 -13.52
N THR A 184 -6.25 -6.13 -14.43
CA THR A 184 -6.65 -6.91 -15.61
C THR A 184 -5.46 -7.12 -16.56
N TRP A 185 -4.66 -6.07 -16.80
CA TRP A 185 -3.44 -6.16 -17.60
C TRP A 185 -2.40 -7.12 -17.01
N LEU A 186 -2.26 -7.12 -15.68
CA LEU A 186 -1.29 -7.96 -14.97
C LEU A 186 -1.71 -9.44 -14.93
N LEU A 187 -3.01 -9.74 -15.05
CA LEU A 187 -3.58 -11.07 -14.84
C LEU A 187 -2.93 -12.21 -15.65
N PRO A 188 -2.63 -12.08 -16.95
CA PRO A 188 -1.98 -13.16 -17.71
C PRO A 188 -0.59 -13.53 -17.18
N TYR A 189 0.13 -12.60 -16.56
CA TYR A 189 1.42 -12.89 -15.94
C TYR A 189 1.25 -13.59 -14.59
N LEU A 190 0.21 -13.21 -13.83
CA LEU A 190 -0.10 -13.81 -12.54
C LEU A 190 -0.58 -15.27 -12.68
N SER A 191 -1.37 -15.56 -13.72
CA SER A 191 -1.86 -16.91 -14.03
C SER A 191 -0.79 -17.81 -14.66
N GLY A 192 0.34 -17.24 -15.09
CA GLY A 192 1.39 -17.94 -15.82
C GLY A 192 1.11 -18.17 -17.31
N GLU A 193 0.01 -17.62 -17.85
CA GLU A 193 -0.28 -17.61 -19.29
C GLU A 193 0.81 -16.87 -20.07
N LYS A 194 1.27 -15.74 -19.52
CA LYS A 194 2.43 -15.00 -20.00
C LYS A 194 3.58 -15.13 -19.01
N ARG A 195 4.79 -15.21 -19.54
CA ARG A 195 6.03 -15.16 -18.75
C ARG A 195 6.76 -13.88 -19.07
N HIS A 196 7.37 -13.29 -18.05
CA HIS A 196 8.18 -12.09 -18.19
C HIS A 196 9.59 -12.34 -17.66
N ARG A 197 10.60 -11.84 -18.36
CA ARG A 197 11.97 -11.80 -17.86
C ARG A 197 12.23 -10.38 -17.38
N GLU A 198 12.51 -10.24 -16.10
CA GLU A 198 12.65 -8.94 -15.45
C GLU A 198 13.90 -8.19 -15.95
N PHE A 199 13.75 -6.88 -16.15
CA PHE A 199 14.80 -5.89 -16.43
C PHE A 199 15.51 -6.01 -17.78
N VAL A 200 15.01 -6.81 -18.74
CA VAL A 200 15.68 -7.02 -20.04
C VAL A 200 15.78 -5.72 -20.84
N HIS A 201 14.72 -4.91 -20.78
CA HIS A 201 14.60 -3.64 -21.48
C HIS A 201 14.55 -2.44 -20.53
N SER A 202 15.08 -2.58 -19.31
CA SER A 202 15.10 -1.48 -18.33
C SER A 202 15.89 -0.28 -18.87
N ALA A 203 15.26 0.91 -18.85
CA ALA A 203 15.93 2.17 -19.13
C ALA A 203 16.62 2.76 -17.90
N VAL A 204 16.42 2.16 -16.71
CA VAL A 204 16.95 2.67 -15.44
C VAL A 204 18.37 2.15 -15.21
N ARG A 205 19.37 3.02 -15.40
CA ARG A 205 20.80 2.68 -15.22
C ARG A 205 21.11 2.00 -13.89
N PHE A 206 20.44 2.40 -12.81
CA PHE A 206 20.68 1.81 -11.49
C PHE A 206 20.28 0.34 -11.41
N ASP A 207 19.26 -0.09 -12.16
CA ASP A 207 18.83 -1.50 -12.18
C ASP A 207 19.86 -2.35 -12.96
N ALA A 208 20.41 -1.83 -14.05
CA ALA A 208 21.51 -2.47 -14.77
C ALA A 208 22.75 -2.68 -13.90
N ILE A 209 23.11 -1.69 -13.07
CA ILE A 209 24.21 -1.81 -12.09
C ILE A 209 23.91 -2.94 -11.09
N ARG A 210 22.68 -3.01 -10.58
CA ARG A 210 22.28 -4.04 -9.61
C ARG A 210 22.29 -5.44 -10.22
N ALA A 211 21.83 -5.58 -11.46
CA ALA A 211 21.92 -6.82 -12.23
C ALA A 211 23.37 -7.26 -12.46
N GLN A 212 24.25 -6.33 -12.87
CA GLN A 212 25.68 -6.60 -13.09
C GLN A 212 26.40 -7.00 -11.79
N ALA A 213 26.00 -6.44 -10.65
CA ALA A 213 26.49 -6.83 -9.33
C ALA A 213 25.95 -8.18 -8.83
N GLY A 214 25.08 -8.85 -9.60
CA GLY A 214 24.49 -10.14 -9.22
C GLY A 214 23.50 -10.04 -8.06
N LEU A 215 22.93 -8.85 -7.81
CA LEU A 215 21.95 -8.69 -6.74
C LEU A 215 20.69 -9.51 -7.07
N LYS A 216 20.28 -10.33 -6.10
CA LYS A 216 19.08 -11.15 -6.20
C LYS A 216 17.86 -10.26 -6.47
N GLY A 217 17.02 -10.67 -7.43
CA GLY A 217 15.80 -9.95 -7.79
C GLY A 217 15.94 -8.94 -8.93
N TYR A 218 17.14 -8.73 -9.49
CA TYR A 218 17.37 -7.83 -10.64
C TYR A 218 17.62 -8.57 -11.96
N SER A 219 17.21 -9.84 -12.04
CA SER A 219 17.28 -10.66 -13.25
C SER A 219 16.41 -11.89 -13.10
N GLY A 220 16.22 -12.62 -14.20
CA GLY A 220 15.47 -13.89 -14.22
C GLY A 220 14.01 -13.71 -14.59
N LEU A 221 13.23 -14.76 -14.39
CA LEU A 221 11.80 -14.73 -14.67
C LEU A 221 11.04 -14.16 -13.47
N PHE A 222 9.97 -13.42 -13.76
CA PHE A 222 8.97 -13.05 -12.76
C PHE A 222 8.44 -14.30 -12.06
N ASP A 223 8.34 -14.25 -10.73
CA ASP A 223 7.70 -15.26 -9.91
C ASP A 223 6.33 -14.74 -9.43
N PRO A 224 5.20 -15.23 -9.98
CA PRO A 224 3.86 -14.77 -9.64
C PRO A 224 3.53 -14.87 -8.14
N ARG A 225 4.17 -15.78 -7.40
CA ARG A 225 3.94 -15.94 -5.95
C ARG A 225 4.31 -14.68 -5.16
N THR A 226 5.21 -13.87 -5.69
CA THR A 226 5.58 -12.57 -5.08
C THR A 226 4.42 -11.57 -5.07
N ALA A 227 3.40 -11.77 -5.92
CA ALA A 227 2.20 -10.95 -5.97
C ALA A 227 1.04 -11.47 -5.08
N GLY A 228 1.24 -12.54 -4.30
CA GLY A 228 0.16 -13.17 -3.54
C GLY A 228 -0.63 -12.19 -2.67
N ALA A 229 0.06 -11.26 -1.98
CA ALA A 229 -0.60 -10.23 -1.17
C ALA A 229 -1.46 -9.28 -2.02
N LEU A 230 -0.92 -8.77 -3.13
CA LEU A 230 -1.64 -7.92 -4.08
C LEU A 230 -2.93 -8.61 -4.57
N VAL A 231 -2.85 -9.87 -4.98
CA VAL A 231 -3.99 -10.61 -5.55
C VAL A 231 -5.05 -10.87 -4.47
N TRP A 232 -4.65 -11.15 -3.23
CA TRP A 232 -5.58 -11.23 -2.11
C TRP A 232 -6.32 -9.90 -1.87
N LEU A 233 -5.62 -8.77 -1.90
CA LEU A 233 -6.23 -7.45 -1.74
C LEU A 233 -7.22 -7.16 -2.88
N ALA A 234 -6.84 -7.43 -4.13
CA ALA A 234 -7.72 -7.25 -5.29
C ALA A 234 -8.97 -8.15 -5.22
N SER A 235 -8.85 -9.36 -4.66
CA SER A 235 -9.97 -10.30 -4.52
C SER A 235 -11.09 -9.80 -3.59
N ALA A 236 -10.80 -8.80 -2.76
CA ALA A 236 -11.81 -8.14 -1.94
C ALA A 236 -12.75 -7.23 -2.74
N PHE A 237 -12.35 -6.81 -3.95
CA PHE A 237 -13.16 -5.99 -4.87
C PHE A 237 -13.65 -6.79 -6.07
N ASP A 238 -12.82 -7.69 -6.60
CA ASP A 238 -13.11 -8.47 -7.80
C ASP A 238 -12.96 -9.97 -7.51
N PRO A 239 -14.08 -10.71 -7.39
CA PRO A 239 -14.08 -12.14 -7.06
C PRO A 239 -13.29 -13.02 -8.02
N ARG A 240 -13.01 -12.57 -9.25
CA ARG A 240 -12.23 -13.34 -10.24
C ARG A 240 -10.81 -13.63 -9.75
N PHE A 241 -10.26 -12.80 -8.87
CA PHE A 241 -8.92 -13.02 -8.31
C PHE A 241 -8.88 -14.03 -7.17
N ARG A 242 -10.02 -14.45 -6.60
CA ARG A 242 -10.04 -15.26 -5.37
C ARG A 242 -9.37 -16.63 -5.52
N LEU A 243 -9.62 -17.34 -6.62
CA LEU A 243 -8.97 -18.63 -6.89
C LEU A 243 -7.46 -18.46 -7.10
N LEU A 244 -7.05 -17.41 -7.80
CA LEU A 244 -5.64 -17.14 -8.03
C LEU A 244 -4.92 -16.72 -6.75
N ALA A 245 -5.59 -15.94 -5.89
CA ALA A 245 -5.07 -15.53 -4.60
C ALA A 245 -4.68 -16.73 -3.74
N THR A 246 -5.58 -17.72 -3.61
CA THR A 246 -5.33 -18.94 -2.83
C THR A 246 -4.24 -19.83 -3.42
N GLN A 247 -4.09 -19.84 -4.74
CA GLN A 247 -3.01 -20.55 -5.43
C GLN A 247 -1.64 -19.90 -5.23
N LEU A 248 -1.57 -18.57 -5.27
CA LEU A 248 -0.31 -17.82 -5.13
C LEU A 248 0.13 -17.68 -3.67
N ALA A 249 -0.82 -17.57 -2.74
CA ALA A 249 -0.59 -17.54 -1.31
C ALA A 249 -1.75 -18.22 -0.57
N SER A 250 -1.47 -19.30 0.17
CA SER A 250 -2.50 -20.13 0.81
C SER A 250 -3.37 -19.41 1.83
N HIS A 251 -2.89 -18.30 2.39
CA HIS A 251 -3.59 -17.49 3.37
C HIS A 251 -3.54 -16.01 2.96
N PRO A 252 -4.60 -15.23 3.24
CA PRO A 252 -4.55 -13.79 3.06
C PRO A 252 -3.48 -13.17 3.98
N PRO A 253 -2.83 -12.07 3.58
CA PRO A 253 -2.03 -11.27 4.49
C PRO A 253 -2.80 -10.88 5.76
N LEU A 254 -2.13 -10.90 6.90
CA LEU A 254 -2.75 -10.67 8.22
C LEU A 254 -3.54 -9.35 8.30
N PHE A 255 -3.11 -8.32 7.57
CA PHE A 255 -3.73 -6.99 7.54
C PHE A 255 -5.03 -6.92 6.71
N ILE A 256 -5.35 -7.90 5.86
CA ILE A 256 -6.60 -7.91 5.07
C ILE A 256 -7.83 -8.12 5.94
N SER A 257 -7.67 -8.82 7.08
CA SER A 257 -8.75 -9.13 8.01
C SER A 257 -9.42 -7.89 8.61
N MET A 258 -8.88 -6.69 8.40
CA MET A 258 -9.35 -5.44 8.99
C MET A 258 -10.04 -4.49 8.01
N CYS A 259 -10.07 -4.81 6.71
CA CYS A 259 -10.73 -4.00 5.70
C CYS A 259 -12.05 -4.65 5.27
N GLY A 260 -13.00 -4.80 6.20
CA GLY A 260 -14.40 -5.16 5.89
C GLY A 260 -14.72 -6.65 5.98
N GLN A 261 -14.78 -7.17 7.20
CA GLN A 261 -15.80 -8.17 7.57
C GLN A 261 -16.86 -7.50 8.43
#